data_AF-A0A0N4TDR0-F1
#
_entry.id   AF-A0A0N4TDR0-F1
#
_cell.length_a   1.000
_cell.length_b   1.000
_cell.length_c   1.000
_cell.angle_alpha   90.00
_cell.angle_beta   90.00
_cell.angle_gamma   90.00
#
_symmetry.space_group_name_H-M   'P 1'
#
loop_
_entity.id
_entity.type
_entity.pdbx_description
1 polymer ?
#
loop_
_entity_poly.entity_id
_entity_poly.type
_entity_poly.pdbx_seq_one_letter_code
_entity_poly.pdbx_strand_id
1 'polypeptide(L)'
;MIGVPDSEFSTDNATSNSTDKCHKDSNIDNTDNIEAKVLCQCQSHLGRIFLDEVYPLTTEQLFTILFSPIPWYQHFDEIVNKTGYMATSWVTENPTITTRTVTYNMALNNALGPKSTSVTEKQ
;
A
#
# COMPACT_ATOMS: atom_id res chain seq x y z
N MET A 1 -19.59 7.93 53.85
CA MET A 1 -18.29 7.42 54.34
C MET A 1 -18.51 6.00 54.84
N ILE A 2 -17.52 5.11 54.68
CA ILE A 2 -17.60 3.63 54.65
C ILE A 2 -17.99 3.14 53.23
N GLY A 3 -17.19 2.44 52.45
CA GLY A 3 -15.83 1.89 52.56
C GLY A 3 -15.68 0.90 51.39
N VAL A 4 -14.73 1.15 50.50
CA VAL A 4 -14.40 0.30 49.33
C VAL A 4 -13.67 -0.97 49.82
N PRO A 5 -13.93 -2.17 49.29
CA PRO A 5 -13.01 -3.27 49.45
C PRO A 5 -11.99 -3.26 48.30
N ASP A 6 -10.73 -3.08 48.69
CA ASP A 6 -9.55 -3.38 47.88
C ASP A 6 -9.54 -4.88 47.53
N SER A 7 -9.17 -5.20 46.29
CA SER A 7 -8.66 -6.54 45.96
C SER A 7 -7.36 -6.37 45.19
N GLU A 8 -6.36 -6.98 45.77
CA GLU A 8 -4.95 -6.77 45.55
C GLU A 8 -4.47 -7.27 44.19
N PHE A 9 -3.50 -6.55 43.65
CA PHE A 9 -2.63 -6.94 42.55
C PHE A 9 -1.92 -8.26 42.87
N SER A 10 -1.86 -9.17 41.89
CA SER A 10 -0.80 -10.18 41.82
C SER A 10 0.02 -9.95 40.55
N THR A 11 1.30 -9.73 40.79
CA THR A 11 2.35 -9.38 39.84
C THR A 11 3.05 -10.66 39.44
N ASP A 12 2.86 -11.14 38.21
CA ASP A 12 3.75 -12.12 37.61
C ASP A 12 4.51 -11.48 36.44
N ASN A 13 5.74 -11.10 36.77
CA ASN A 13 6.76 -10.62 35.88
C ASN A 13 7.41 -11.83 35.18
N ALA A 14 7.05 -12.09 33.93
CA ALA A 14 7.77 -13.01 33.05
C ALA A 14 8.26 -12.25 31.81
N THR A 15 9.44 -11.66 31.96
CA THR A 15 10.31 -11.17 30.89
C THR A 15 10.56 -12.28 29.86
N SER A 16 10.06 -12.10 28.65
CA SER A 16 10.54 -12.81 27.47
C SER A 16 10.85 -11.78 26.38
N ASN A 17 12.11 -11.34 26.40
CA ASN A 17 12.70 -10.45 25.40
C ASN A 17 12.91 -11.28 24.13
N SER A 18 12.04 -11.14 23.13
CA SER A 18 12.35 -11.60 21.77
C SER A 18 12.85 -10.41 20.96
N THR A 19 14.16 -10.14 21.10
CA THR A 19 14.89 -9.23 20.23
C THR A 19 15.10 -9.93 18.87
N ASP A 20 14.21 -9.72 17.91
CA ASP A 20 14.51 -10.03 16.51
C ASP A 20 15.45 -8.95 15.95
N LYS A 21 16.73 -9.25 16.15
CA LYS A 21 17.89 -8.49 15.72
C LYS A 21 18.17 -8.88 14.26
N CYS A 22 17.60 -8.15 13.30
CA CYS A 22 17.97 -8.36 11.90
C CYS A 22 19.45 -7.96 11.70
N HIS A 23 20.20 -8.96 11.23
CA HIS A 23 21.65 -8.97 11.11
C HIS A 23 22.18 -7.86 10.22
N LYS A 24 23.24 -7.23 10.70
CA LYS A 24 24.06 -6.27 9.96
C LYS A 24 25.27 -7.04 9.44
N ASP A 25 25.10 -7.76 8.34
CA ASP A 25 26.22 -8.36 7.62
C ASP A 25 26.54 -7.50 6.41
N SER A 26 27.45 -6.55 6.66
CA SER A 26 28.22 -5.87 5.64
C SER A 26 29.15 -6.87 4.98
N ASN A 27 28.84 -7.28 3.75
CA ASN A 27 29.82 -7.82 2.83
C ASN A 27 29.57 -7.19 1.45
N ILE A 28 30.38 -6.18 1.13
CA ILE A 28 30.42 -5.54 -0.17
C ILE A 28 31.20 -6.48 -1.08
N ASP A 29 30.49 -7.29 -1.85
CA ASP A 29 31.07 -7.99 -2.99
C ASP A 29 30.86 -7.11 -4.23
N ASN A 30 31.96 -6.51 -4.68
CA ASN A 30 32.00 -5.61 -5.83
C ASN A 30 31.88 -6.45 -7.11
N THR A 31 30.67 -6.51 -7.67
CA THR A 31 30.47 -6.89 -9.08
C THR A 31 29.77 -5.77 -9.82
N ASP A 32 30.55 -5.10 -10.67
CA ASP A 32 30.21 -3.90 -11.43
C ASP A 32 29.10 -4.16 -12.48
N ASN A 33 27.84 -3.93 -12.07
CA ASN A 33 26.78 -3.25 -12.85
C ASN A 33 25.54 -3.10 -11.95
N ILE A 34 25.66 -2.37 -10.84
CA ILE A 34 24.52 -2.10 -9.96
C ILE A 34 23.76 -0.92 -10.56
N GLU A 35 22.74 -1.23 -11.38
CA GLU A 35 21.60 -0.34 -11.53
C GLU A 35 21.09 -0.06 -10.11
N ALA A 36 21.40 1.13 -9.60
CA ALA A 36 21.23 1.44 -8.18
C ALA A 36 19.77 1.23 -7.78
N LYS A 37 19.50 0.27 -6.90
CA LYS A 37 18.16 0.04 -6.34
C LYS A 37 17.67 1.35 -5.73
N VAL A 38 16.61 1.93 -6.31
CA VAL A 38 15.99 3.13 -5.76
C VAL A 38 15.30 2.76 -4.46
N LEU A 39 15.71 3.39 -3.37
CA LEU A 39 15.12 3.18 -2.05
C LEU A 39 13.93 4.12 -1.88
N CYS A 40 12.83 3.62 -1.30
CA CYS A 40 11.75 4.48 -0.83
C CYS A 40 12.29 5.49 0.19
N GLN A 41 11.87 6.75 0.07
CA GLN A 41 12.25 7.82 1.01
C GLN A 41 11.51 7.72 2.36
N CYS A 42 10.58 6.79 2.47
CA CYS A 42 9.82 6.52 3.68
C CYS A 42 10.65 5.77 4.72
N GLN A 43 10.47 6.09 6.00
CA GLN A 43 11.13 5.38 7.10
C GLN A 43 10.54 3.97 7.32
N SER A 44 9.23 3.83 7.11
CA SER A 44 8.50 2.55 7.08
C SER A 44 7.17 2.73 6.37
N HIS A 45 6.65 1.66 5.77
CA HIS A 45 5.30 1.63 5.23
C HIS A 45 4.33 1.07 6.28
N LEU A 46 3.31 1.84 6.66
CA LEU A 46 2.23 1.35 7.51
C LEU A 46 1.29 0.46 6.68
N GLY A 47 0.98 -0.73 7.20
CA GLY A 47 0.01 -1.64 6.58
C GLY A 47 0.60 -3.00 6.23
N ARG A 48 -0.12 -3.73 5.37
CA ARG A 48 0.29 -5.05 4.89
C ARG A 48 1.01 -4.90 3.55
N ILE A 49 2.12 -5.61 3.37
CA ILE A 49 2.78 -5.73 2.07
C ILE A 49 1.89 -6.57 1.15
N PHE A 50 1.42 -5.97 0.06
CA PHE A 50 0.63 -6.65 -0.97
C PHE A 50 1.43 -7.02 -2.22
N LEU A 51 2.49 -6.26 -2.52
CA LEU A 51 3.33 -6.45 -3.70
C LEU A 51 4.79 -6.11 -3.37
N ASP A 52 5.71 -7.05 -3.62
CA ASP A 52 7.17 -6.88 -3.54
C ASP A 52 7.81 -7.76 -4.62
N GLU A 53 7.69 -7.33 -5.87
CA GLU A 53 8.06 -8.11 -7.05
C GLU A 53 9.00 -7.32 -7.97
N VAL A 54 9.89 -8.03 -8.65
CA VAL A 54 10.81 -7.46 -9.64
C VAL A 54 10.25 -7.67 -11.04
N TYR A 55 9.96 -6.57 -11.74
CA TYR A 55 9.47 -6.61 -13.11
C TYR A 55 10.59 -6.25 -14.10
N PRO A 56 10.65 -6.91 -15.27
CA PRO A 56 11.59 -6.55 -16.34
C PRO A 56 11.09 -5.32 -17.12
N LEU A 57 10.82 -4.22 -16.41
CA LEU A 57 10.31 -2.96 -16.93
C LEU A 57 11.10 -1.79 -16.32
N THR A 58 11.29 -0.71 -17.08
CA THR A 58 11.83 0.52 -16.50
C THR A 58 10.80 1.18 -15.57
N THR A 59 11.24 2.06 -14.67
CA THR A 59 10.34 2.79 -13.77
C THR A 59 9.32 3.62 -14.57
N GLU A 60 9.72 4.23 -15.69
CA GLU A 60 8.85 5.01 -16.56
C GLU A 60 7.79 4.14 -17.25
N GLN A 61 8.17 2.95 -17.70
CA GLN A 61 7.24 1.99 -18.31
C GLN A 61 6.19 1.56 -17.29
N LEU A 62 6.62 1.16 -16.09
CA LEU A 62 5.71 0.74 -15.02
C LEU A 62 4.78 1.88 -14.60
N PHE A 63 5.32 3.10 -14.43
CA PHE A 63 4.53 4.29 -14.12
C PHE A 63 3.47 4.55 -15.20
N THR A 64 3.85 4.50 -16.48
CA THR A 64 2.93 4.72 -17.60
C THR A 64 1.79 3.70 -17.62
N ILE A 65 2.09 2.43 -17.33
CA ILE A 65 1.09 1.35 -17.27
C ILE A 65 0.12 1.57 -16.11
N LEU A 66 0.63 1.84 -14.90
CA LEU A 66 -0.21 1.97 -13.70
C LEU A 66 -1.05 3.25 -13.70
N PHE A 67 -0.50 4.34 -14.25
CA PHE A 67 -1.07 5.69 -14.14
C PHE A 67 -1.55 6.28 -15.47
N SER A 68 -1.75 5.44 -16.48
CA SER A 68 -2.41 5.81 -17.74
C SER A 68 -3.83 6.36 -17.51
N PRO A 69 -4.37 7.21 -18.41
CA PRO A 69 -5.78 7.60 -18.40
C PRO A 69 -6.74 6.42 -18.60
N ILE A 70 -6.26 5.36 -19.25
CA ILE A 70 -6.98 4.09 -19.42
C ILE A 70 -6.32 3.06 -18.50
N PRO A 71 -7.05 2.40 -17.59
CA PRO A 71 -6.45 1.47 -16.64
C PRO A 71 -5.90 0.26 -17.39
N TRP A 72 -4.72 -0.20 -17.01
CA TRP A 72 -4.09 -1.41 -17.58
C TRP A 72 -4.97 -2.66 -17.46
N TYR A 73 -5.89 -2.66 -16.48
CA TYR A 73 -6.78 -3.77 -16.22
C TYR A 73 -8.13 -3.70 -16.97
N GLN A 74 -8.34 -2.73 -17.87
CA GLN A 74 -9.62 -2.59 -18.59
C GLN A 74 -10.04 -3.86 -19.35
N HIS A 75 -9.08 -4.66 -19.83
CA HIS A 75 -9.39 -5.92 -20.51
C HIS A 75 -9.62 -7.09 -19.54
N PHE A 76 -9.51 -6.86 -18.23
CA PHE A 76 -9.70 -7.85 -17.17
C PHE A 76 -10.95 -7.52 -16.33
N ASP A 77 -11.96 -6.89 -16.94
CA ASP A 77 -13.19 -6.47 -16.27
C ASP A 77 -13.88 -7.62 -15.53
N GLU A 78 -13.82 -8.85 -16.06
CA GLU A 78 -14.35 -10.07 -15.42
C GLU A 78 -13.64 -10.43 -14.11
N ILE A 79 -12.35 -10.08 -13.99
CA ILE A 79 -11.53 -10.35 -12.81
C ILE A 79 -11.69 -9.21 -11.79
N VAL A 80 -11.67 -7.97 -12.27
CA VAL A 80 -11.58 -6.78 -11.41
C VAL A 80 -12.97 -6.31 -10.95
N ASN A 81 -14.05 -6.70 -11.64
CA ASN A 81 -15.44 -6.33 -11.32
C ASN A 81 -15.63 -4.82 -11.11
N LYS A 82 -14.88 -4.02 -11.87
CA LYS A 82 -14.95 -2.56 -11.89
C LYS A 82 -15.50 -2.09 -13.24
N THR A 83 -16.39 -1.10 -13.21
CA THR A 83 -17.00 -0.54 -14.43
C THR A 83 -17.08 0.98 -14.36
N GLY A 84 -17.23 1.64 -15.51
CA GLY A 84 -17.41 3.09 -15.57
C GLY A 84 -16.21 3.88 -15.08
N TYR A 85 -14.98 3.40 -15.35
CA TYR A 85 -13.76 4.10 -14.99
C TYR A 85 -13.68 5.47 -15.69
N MET A 86 -13.46 6.52 -14.93
CA MET A 86 -13.17 7.87 -15.41
C MET A 86 -12.01 8.47 -14.61
N ALA A 87 -11.03 9.04 -15.30
CA ALA A 87 -9.93 9.76 -14.67
C ALA A 87 -9.89 11.21 -15.17
N THR A 88 -9.66 12.17 -14.27
CA THR A 88 -9.34 13.54 -14.66
C THR A 88 -7.92 13.61 -15.22
N SER A 89 -7.63 14.66 -15.98
CA SER A 89 -6.24 15.02 -16.29
C SER A 89 -5.44 15.27 -15.02
N TRP A 90 -4.13 15.04 -15.08
CA TRP A 90 -3.21 15.39 -14.01
C TRP A 90 -3.18 16.90 -13.77
N VAL A 91 -3.19 17.30 -12.50
CA VAL A 91 -3.09 18.69 -12.05
C VAL A 91 -1.86 18.83 -11.16
N THR A 92 -0.98 19.77 -11.49
CA THR A 92 0.17 20.10 -10.64
C THR A 92 -0.28 20.97 -9.47
N GLU A 93 -0.27 20.42 -8.26
CA GLU A 93 -0.60 21.17 -7.04
C GLU A 93 0.59 22.01 -6.58
N ASN A 94 1.80 21.49 -6.72
CA ASN A 94 3.06 22.17 -6.46
C ASN A 94 4.18 21.57 -7.35
N PRO A 95 5.39 22.14 -7.39
CA PRO A 95 6.44 21.70 -8.33
C PRO A 95 6.83 20.22 -8.24
N THR A 96 6.53 19.54 -7.14
CA THR A 96 6.91 18.15 -6.89
C THR A 96 5.73 17.19 -6.81
N ILE A 97 4.49 17.69 -6.81
CA ILE A 97 3.27 16.89 -6.61
C ILE A 97 2.27 17.18 -7.72
N THR A 98 1.92 16.13 -8.45
CA THR A 98 0.82 16.10 -9.41
C THR A 98 -0.23 15.12 -8.92
N THR A 99 -1.50 15.52 -8.95
CA THR A 99 -2.62 14.68 -8.52
C THR A 99 -3.67 14.55 -9.60
N ARG A 100 -4.49 13.50 -9.51
CA ARG A 100 -5.73 13.37 -10.29
C ARG A 100 -6.81 12.68 -9.47
N THR A 101 -8.05 12.80 -9.92
CA THR A 101 -9.17 12.08 -9.32
C THR A 101 -9.68 11.03 -10.30
N VAL A 102 -9.91 9.82 -9.78
CA VAL A 102 -10.43 8.68 -10.52
C VAL A 102 -11.75 8.26 -9.89
N THR A 103 -12.76 7.99 -10.71
CA THR A 103 -14.05 7.43 -10.27
C THR A 103 -14.36 6.14 -11.02
N TYR A 104 -14.96 5.18 -10.31
CA TYR A 104 -15.44 3.92 -10.89
C TYR A 104 -16.51 3.30 -10.00
N ASN A 105 -17.26 2.34 -10.55
CA ASN A 105 -18.16 1.49 -9.78
C ASN A 105 -17.49 0.14 -9.53
N MET A 106 -17.64 -0.38 -8.32
CA MET A 106 -17.13 -1.69 -7.92
C MET A 106 -18.27 -2.56 -7.42
N ALA A 107 -18.35 -3.80 -7.92
CA ALA A 107 -19.31 -4.77 -7.40
C ALA A 107 -18.90 -5.24 -5.98
N LEU A 108 -19.89 -5.44 -5.13
CA LEU A 108 -19.73 -5.90 -3.75
C LEU A 108 -20.31 -7.31 -3.63
N ASN A 109 -19.49 -8.27 -3.22
CA ASN A 109 -19.94 -9.64 -2.96
C ASN A 109 -20.33 -9.84 -1.49
N ASN A 110 -21.35 -9.10 -1.03
CA ASN A 110 -21.92 -9.27 0.30
C ASN A 110 -23.38 -9.72 0.19
N ALA A 111 -23.80 -10.64 1.06
CA ALA A 111 -25.18 -11.15 1.10
C ALA A 111 -26.18 -10.03 1.43
N LEU A 112 -25.77 -9.09 2.29
CA LEU A 112 -26.59 -7.98 2.78
C LEU A 112 -26.07 -6.63 2.27
N GLY A 113 -26.99 -5.71 1.98
CA GLY A 113 -26.69 -4.35 1.53
C GLY A 113 -26.58 -4.19 0.00
N PRO A 114 -26.14 -3.00 -0.46
CA PRO A 114 -25.95 -2.71 -1.87
C PRO A 114 -24.98 -3.69 -2.53
N LYS A 115 -25.28 -4.09 -3.78
CA LYS A 115 -24.44 -5.01 -4.56
C LYS A 115 -23.31 -4.32 -5.32
N SER A 116 -23.24 -2.99 -5.23
CA SER A 116 -22.19 -2.17 -5.84
C SER A 116 -22.03 -0.87 -5.08
N THR A 117 -20.87 -0.24 -5.22
CA THR A 117 -20.59 1.10 -4.73
C THR A 117 -19.86 1.91 -5.77
N SER A 118 -20.10 3.22 -5.79
CA SER A 118 -19.23 4.16 -6.49
C SER A 118 -18.03 4.47 -5.61
N VAL A 119 -16.86 4.56 -6.22
CA VAL A 119 -15.57 4.84 -5.58
C VAL A 119 -15.01 6.10 -6.20
N THR A 120 -14.47 6.96 -5.34
CA THR A 120 -13.68 8.14 -5.73
C THR A 120 -12.31 8.01 -5.10
N GLU A 121 -11.27 8.01 -5.92
CA GLU A 121 -9.87 7.82 -5.54
C GLU A 121 -9.07 9.06 -5.96
N LYS A 122 -8.32 9.64 -5.01
CA LYS A 122 -7.35 10.70 -5.31
C LYS A 122 -5.97 10.04 -5.42
N GLN A 123 -5.36 10.17 -6.58
CA GLN A 123 -4.01 9.67 -6.92
C GLN A 123 -3.01 10.82 -6.93
#